data_AF-A0A2M8EGF3-F1
#
_entry.id   AF-A0A2M8EGF3-F1
#
_cell.length_a   1.000
_cell.length_b   1.000
_cell.length_c   1.000
_cell.angle_alpha   90.00
_cell.angle_beta   90.00
_cell.angle_gamma   90.00
#
_symmetry.space_group_name_H-M   'P 1'
#
loop_
_entity.id
_entity.type
_entity.pdbx_description
1 polymer ?
#
loop_
_entity_poly.entity_id
_entity_poly.type
_entity_poly.pdbx_seq_one_letter_code
_entity_poly.pdbx_strand_id
1 'polypeptide(L)'
;MTHFALTELPDSPATRAPRSAEVVRHTAETHITVRVNLDGSGSSRLHTGIGFFDHMLDQIARHGLIDLDIDAEGDLHIDGHHTVEDVGITLGQAVYKAVGDKKGIRRYGHAYVPLDEALSRVVIDFSGRPGLVMDVPFKASMIGTLDAQLV
;
A
#
# COMPACT_ATOMS: atom_id res chain seq x y z
N MET A 1 -28.88 46.15 29.56
CA MET A 1 -27.65 45.89 28.79
C MET A 1 -27.04 44.61 29.31
N THR A 2 -27.11 43.53 28.55
CA THR A 2 -26.31 42.32 28.79
C THR A 2 -26.01 41.72 27.42
N HIS A 3 -24.89 42.13 26.86
CA HIS A 3 -24.28 41.53 25.67
C HIS A 3 -23.79 40.14 26.07
N PHE A 4 -24.38 39.09 25.50
CA PHE A 4 -23.77 37.77 25.50
C PHE A 4 -22.71 37.75 24.41
N ALA A 5 -21.45 37.56 24.81
CA ALA A 5 -20.35 37.35 23.87
C ALA A 5 -20.60 36.04 23.10
N LEU A 6 -20.76 36.17 21.78
CA LEU A 6 -20.75 35.04 20.86
C LEU A 6 -19.42 34.31 21.05
N THR A 7 -19.49 33.07 21.54
CA THR A 7 -18.34 32.18 21.62
C THR A 7 -17.88 31.92 20.20
N GLU A 8 -16.66 32.34 19.87
CA GLU A 8 -16.03 32.03 18.59
C GLU A 8 -16.00 30.50 18.42
N LEU A 9 -16.60 30.03 17.33
CA LEU A 9 -16.49 28.63 16.92
C LEU A 9 -15.00 28.36 16.62
N PRO A 10 -14.42 27.26 17.12
CA PRO A 10 -13.01 26.96 16.85
C PRO A 10 -12.79 26.87 15.33
N ASP A 11 -11.64 27.39 14.91
CA ASP A 11 -11.19 27.42 13.53
C ASP A 11 -11.44 26.10 12.80
N SER A 12 -11.91 26.23 11.56
CA SER A 12 -12.03 25.15 10.58
C SER A 12 -10.77 24.27 10.62
N PRO A 13 -10.90 22.92 10.60
CA PRO A 13 -9.72 22.06 10.72
C PRO A 13 -8.73 22.42 9.61
N ALA A 14 -7.53 22.84 10.02
CA ALA A 14 -6.44 23.12 9.11
C ALA A 14 -6.35 21.99 8.08
N THR A 15 -6.38 22.34 6.80
CA THR A 15 -6.23 21.38 5.69
C THR A 15 -4.90 20.65 5.90
N ARG A 16 -4.99 19.44 6.46
CA ARG A 16 -3.85 18.57 6.69
C ARG A 16 -3.22 18.28 5.34
N ALA A 17 -1.91 18.48 5.22
CA ALA A 17 -1.18 18.14 4.00
C ALA A 17 -1.50 16.68 3.59
N PRO A 18 -1.68 16.40 2.29
CA PRO A 18 -2.08 15.07 1.83
C PRO A 18 -1.08 14.02 2.29
N ARG A 19 -1.57 12.85 2.71
CA ARG A 19 -0.72 11.71 3.10
C ARG A 19 -0.21 11.00 1.85
N SER A 20 0.72 11.66 1.18
CA SER A 20 1.32 11.19 -0.06
C SER A 20 2.83 11.10 0.04
N ALA A 21 3.43 10.18 -0.71
CA ALA A 21 4.88 10.08 -0.84
C ALA A 21 5.30 9.51 -2.19
N GLU A 22 6.50 9.88 -2.60
CA GLU A 22 7.22 9.29 -3.73
C GLU A 22 8.51 8.65 -3.23
N VAL A 23 8.81 7.46 -3.75
CA VAL A 23 10.06 6.76 -3.51
C VAL A 23 10.58 6.23 -4.84
N VAL A 24 11.83 6.58 -5.13
CA VAL A 24 12.60 6.02 -6.25
C VAL A 24 13.70 5.14 -5.66
N ARG A 25 13.81 3.91 -6.16
CA ARG A 25 14.80 2.92 -5.72
C ARG A 25 15.41 2.24 -6.95
N HIS A 26 16.72 2.35 -7.09
CA HIS A 26 17.47 1.69 -8.15
C HIS A 26 18.53 0.76 -7.55
N THR A 27 18.63 -0.45 -8.09
CA THR A 27 19.71 -1.41 -7.82
C THR A 27 20.32 -1.90 -9.13
N ALA A 28 21.14 -2.95 -9.07
CA ALA A 28 21.65 -3.59 -10.28
C ALA A 28 20.56 -4.40 -10.99
N GLU A 29 19.56 -4.87 -10.24
CA GLU A 29 18.49 -5.76 -10.67
C GLU A 29 17.24 -5.00 -11.10
N THR A 30 16.89 -3.90 -10.42
CA THR A 30 15.61 -3.20 -10.63
C THR A 30 15.71 -1.67 -10.61
N HIS A 31 14.82 -1.00 -11.35
CA HIS A 31 14.56 0.44 -11.31
C HIS A 31 13.09 0.68 -11.02
N ILE A 32 12.77 1.26 -9.86
CA ILE A 32 11.40 1.34 -9.37
C ILE A 32 11.08 2.75 -8.90
N THR A 33 9.93 3.25 -9.34
CA THR A 33 9.28 4.44 -8.80
C THR A 33 7.91 4.06 -8.24
N VAL A 34 7.66 4.42 -6.98
CA VAL A 34 6.34 4.30 -6.34
C VAL A 34 5.87 5.66 -5.87
N ARG A 35 4.66 6.04 -6.26
CA ARG A 35 3.89 7.15 -5.67
C ARG A 35 2.64 6.60 -5.01
N VAL A 36 2.39 7.06 -3.79
CA VAL A 36 1.21 6.69 -3.01
C VAL A 36 0.48 7.94 -2.54
N ASN A 37 -0.85 7.91 -2.56
CA ASN A 37 -1.72 8.81 -1.81
C ASN A 37 -2.66 7.98 -0.93
N LEU A 38 -2.46 8.01 0.39
CA LEU A 38 -3.24 7.23 1.35
C LEU A 38 -4.65 7.80 1.59
N ASP A 39 -4.92 9.01 1.13
CA ASP A 39 -6.23 9.69 1.18
C ASP A 39 -6.78 9.79 -0.26
N GLY A 40 -6.75 8.68 -0.98
CA GLY A 40 -7.04 8.61 -2.41
C GLY A 40 -8.49 8.26 -2.74
N SER A 41 -8.67 7.88 -4.00
CA SER A 41 -9.93 7.43 -4.61
C SER A 41 -9.93 5.95 -4.98
N GLY A 42 -8.76 5.30 -4.89
CA GLY A 42 -8.54 3.94 -5.37
C GLY A 42 -8.07 3.88 -6.83
N SER A 43 -7.52 4.97 -7.36
CA SER A 43 -6.97 5.02 -8.73
C SER A 43 -5.60 4.34 -8.80
N SER A 44 -5.33 3.60 -9.87
CA SER A 44 -4.06 2.89 -10.04
C SER A 44 -3.46 3.09 -11.43
N ARG A 45 -2.13 3.19 -11.49
CA ARG A 45 -1.31 3.03 -12.69
C ARG A 45 -0.17 2.10 -12.35
N LEU A 46 -0.18 0.90 -12.91
CA LEU A 46 0.68 -0.20 -12.47
C LEU A 46 1.40 -0.78 -13.68
N HIS A 47 2.72 -0.80 -13.62
CA HIS A 47 3.58 -1.36 -14.63
C HIS A 47 4.75 -2.07 -13.95
N THR A 48 4.51 -3.30 -13.47
CA THR A 48 5.58 -4.14 -12.90
C THR A 48 6.17 -5.12 -13.90
N GLY A 49 5.54 -5.28 -15.07
CA GLY A 49 5.87 -6.32 -16.05
C GLY A 49 5.35 -7.71 -15.67
N ILE A 50 4.69 -7.89 -14.51
CA ILE A 50 4.08 -9.15 -14.06
C ILE A 50 2.57 -8.93 -13.88
N GLY A 51 1.78 -9.31 -14.88
CA GLY A 51 0.35 -8.95 -14.94
C GLY A 51 -0.49 -9.42 -13.75
N PHE A 52 -0.20 -10.58 -13.14
CA PHE A 52 -0.93 -11.02 -11.94
C PHE A 52 -0.54 -10.20 -10.70
N PHE A 53 0.71 -9.73 -10.62
CA PHE A 53 1.14 -8.86 -9.53
C PHE A 53 0.53 -7.46 -9.66
N ASP A 54 0.46 -6.92 -10.88
CA ASP A 54 -0.30 -5.69 -11.17
C ASP A 54 -1.76 -5.84 -10.75
N HIS A 55 -2.39 -6.99 -11.02
CA HIS A 55 -3.75 -7.25 -10.57
C HIS A 55 -3.89 -7.23 -9.05
N MET A 56 -2.95 -7.83 -8.31
CA MET A 56 -2.96 -7.82 -6.84
C MET A 56 -2.79 -6.39 -6.27
N LEU A 57 -1.92 -5.59 -6.86
CA LEU A 57 -1.70 -4.19 -6.47
C LEU A 57 -2.94 -3.31 -6.76
N ASP A 58 -3.69 -3.56 -7.86
CA ASP A 58 -4.95 -2.86 -8.14
C ASP A 58 -5.99 -3.10 -7.04
N GLN A 59 -6.08 -4.34 -6.53
CA GLN A 59 -7.01 -4.66 -5.45
C GLN A 59 -6.69 -3.87 -4.17
N ILE A 60 -5.40 -3.65 -3.87
CA ILE A 60 -4.97 -2.82 -2.74
C ILE A 60 -5.43 -1.37 -2.93
N ALA A 61 -5.20 -0.79 -4.12
CA ALA A 61 -5.64 0.58 -4.43
C ALA A 61 -7.17 0.70 -4.30
N ARG A 62 -7.90 -0.13 -5.05
CA ARG A 62 -9.35 -0.09 -5.20
C ARG A 62 -10.09 -0.26 -3.87
N HIS A 63 -9.70 -1.27 -3.08
CA HIS A 63 -10.39 -1.58 -1.83
C HIS A 63 -9.84 -0.81 -0.62
N GLY A 64 -8.60 -0.31 -0.71
CA GLY A 64 -8.01 0.56 0.29
C GLY A 64 -8.41 2.04 0.16
N LEU A 65 -8.99 2.45 -0.98
CA LEU A 65 -9.17 3.86 -1.36
C LEU A 65 -7.83 4.63 -1.32
N ILE A 66 -6.78 3.97 -1.83
CA ILE A 66 -5.43 4.51 -1.91
C ILE A 66 -5.13 4.70 -3.40
N ASP A 67 -4.58 5.84 -3.79
CA ASP A 67 -4.08 5.98 -5.17
C ASP A 67 -2.64 5.45 -5.26
N LEU A 68 -2.35 4.63 -6.27
CA LEU A 68 -1.04 4.00 -6.50
C LEU A 68 -0.55 4.25 -7.93
N ASP A 69 0.66 4.77 -8.08
CA ASP A 69 1.41 4.81 -9.35
C ASP A 69 2.73 4.08 -9.14
N ILE A 70 2.88 2.93 -9.80
CA ILE A 70 4.04 2.04 -9.68
C ILE A 70 4.57 1.78 -11.08
N ASP A 71 5.83 2.17 -11.30
CA ASP A 71 6.57 1.90 -12.51
C ASP A 71 7.84 1.14 -12.12
N ALA A 72 8.00 -0.08 -12.64
CA ALA A 72 9.14 -0.92 -12.35
C ALA A 72 9.70 -1.54 -13.64
N GLU A 73 11.02 -1.45 -13.77
CA GLU A 73 11.82 -2.17 -14.75
C GLU A 73 12.75 -3.12 -13.99
N GLY A 74 12.51 -4.42 -14.11
CA GLY A 74 13.32 -5.45 -13.45
C GLY A 74 13.87 -6.49 -14.42
N ASP A 75 14.75 -7.34 -13.91
CA ASP A 75 15.44 -8.41 -14.63
C ASP A 75 14.57 -9.66 -14.89
N LEU A 76 13.34 -9.46 -15.40
CA LEU A 76 12.33 -10.52 -15.62
C LEU A 76 12.76 -11.68 -16.54
N HIS A 77 13.91 -11.55 -17.21
CA HIS A 77 14.53 -12.63 -17.99
C HIS A 77 15.22 -13.69 -17.10
N ILE A 78 15.50 -13.36 -15.83
CA ILE A 78 15.96 -14.28 -14.79
C ILE A 78 14.73 -14.95 -14.17
N ASP A 79 13.95 -14.20 -13.40
CA ASP A 79 12.61 -14.54 -12.89
C ASP A 79 11.91 -13.27 -12.34
N GLY A 80 10.78 -13.44 -11.64
CA GLY A 80 10.03 -12.33 -11.04
C GLY A 80 10.48 -11.90 -9.63
N HIS A 81 11.44 -12.60 -9.02
CA HIS A 81 11.76 -12.47 -7.59
C HIS A 81 12.19 -11.05 -7.22
N HIS A 82 13.25 -10.55 -7.86
CA HIS A 82 13.78 -9.22 -7.56
C HIS A 82 12.74 -8.14 -7.82
N THR A 83 11.99 -8.26 -8.91
CA THR A 83 10.93 -7.29 -9.24
C THR A 83 9.85 -7.23 -8.16
N VAL A 84 9.32 -8.37 -7.73
CA VAL A 84 8.25 -8.41 -6.72
C VAL A 84 8.76 -7.94 -5.36
N GLU A 85 9.93 -8.41 -4.93
CA GLU A 85 10.54 -8.02 -3.66
C GLU A 85 10.80 -6.50 -3.62
N ASP A 86 11.46 -5.97 -4.65
CA ASP A 86 11.87 -4.58 -4.66
C ASP A 86 10.69 -3.61 -4.83
N VAL A 87 9.64 -4.00 -5.54
CA VAL A 87 8.37 -3.26 -5.54
C VAL A 87 7.77 -3.26 -4.13
N GLY A 88 7.73 -4.41 -3.46
CA GLY A 88 7.24 -4.54 -2.08
C GLY A 88 8.01 -3.65 -1.09
N ILE A 89 9.34 -3.65 -1.17
CA ILE A 89 10.22 -2.79 -0.36
C ILE A 89 9.92 -1.31 -0.64
N THR A 90 9.88 -0.92 -1.90
CA THR A 90 9.69 0.48 -2.32
C THR A 90 8.30 0.99 -1.93
N LEU A 91 7.27 0.17 -2.10
CA LEU A 91 5.91 0.46 -1.65
C LEU A 91 5.83 0.60 -0.13
N GLY A 92 6.44 -0.31 0.63
CA GLY A 92 6.52 -0.22 2.09
C GLY A 92 7.19 1.08 2.56
N GLN A 93 8.27 1.49 1.91
CA GLN A 93 8.94 2.77 2.17
C GLN A 93 8.03 3.97 1.85
N ALA A 94 7.30 3.94 0.73
CA ALA A 94 6.39 5.01 0.32
C ALA A 94 5.23 5.14 1.33
N VAL A 95 4.62 4.03 1.73
CA VAL A 95 3.57 4.01 2.77
C VAL A 95 4.12 4.54 4.09
N TYR A 96 5.32 4.11 4.52
CA TYR A 96 5.94 4.59 5.76
C TYR A 96 6.12 6.11 5.76
N LYS A 97 6.63 6.68 4.65
CA LYS A 97 6.77 8.14 4.48
C LYS A 97 5.41 8.85 4.49
N ALA A 98 4.43 8.32 3.75
CA ALA A 98 3.10 8.92 3.59
C ALA A 98 2.28 8.93 4.90
N VAL A 99 2.44 7.91 5.76
CA VAL A 99 1.77 7.86 7.06
C VAL A 99 2.31 8.94 8.02
N GLY A 100 3.60 9.30 7.91
CA GLY A 100 4.23 10.34 8.72
C GLY A 100 4.36 9.97 10.21
N ASP A 101 4.03 10.90 11.11
CA ASP A 101 4.22 10.74 12.56
C ASP A 101 3.20 9.81 13.24
N LYS A 102 2.25 9.27 12.47
CA LYS A 102 1.18 8.34 12.90
C LYS A 102 0.22 8.92 13.94
N LYS A 103 0.25 10.22 14.23
CA LYS A 103 -0.67 10.80 15.21
C LYS A 103 -2.07 10.92 14.63
N GLY A 104 -3.06 10.62 15.46
CA GLY A 104 -4.48 10.74 15.11
C GLY A 104 -5.01 9.71 14.10
N ILE A 105 -4.23 8.68 13.72
CA ILE A 105 -4.72 7.60 12.87
C ILE A 105 -5.41 6.51 13.70
N ARG A 106 -6.31 5.76 13.07
CA ARG A 106 -6.74 4.47 13.61
C ARG A 106 -5.57 3.48 13.47
N ARG A 107 -4.84 3.29 14.57
CA ARG A 107 -3.60 2.50 14.62
C ARG A 107 -3.78 1.02 14.27
N TYR A 108 -4.91 0.44 14.69
CA TYR A 108 -5.23 -0.97 14.50
C TYR A 108 -6.36 -1.13 13.48
N GLY A 109 -6.20 -2.04 12.54
CA GLY A 109 -7.22 -2.38 11.54
C GLY A 109 -7.25 -3.88 11.28
N HIS A 110 -8.42 -4.38 10.90
CA HIS A 110 -8.55 -5.73 10.36
C HIS A 110 -9.65 -5.78 9.33
N ALA A 111 -9.56 -6.74 8.42
CA ALA A 111 -10.59 -7.03 7.43
C ALA A 111 -10.65 -8.53 7.17
N TYR A 112 -11.86 -9.02 6.89
CA TYR A 112 -12.11 -10.33 6.32
C TYR A 112 -12.59 -10.12 4.89
N VAL A 113 -11.97 -10.79 3.91
CA VAL A 113 -12.32 -10.64 2.50
C VAL A 113 -12.52 -12.03 1.89
N PRO A 114 -13.76 -12.40 1.53
CA PRO A 114 -14.04 -13.63 0.82
C PRO A 114 -13.83 -13.46 -0.69
N LEU A 115 -13.43 -14.54 -1.36
CA LEU A 115 -13.48 -14.69 -2.81
C LEU A 115 -13.85 -16.14 -3.10
N ASP A 116 -15.07 -16.35 -3.59
CA ASP A 116 -15.70 -17.67 -3.72
C ASP A 116 -15.60 -18.50 -2.42
N GLU A 117 -15.00 -19.69 -2.44
CA GLU A 117 -14.83 -20.53 -1.24
C GLU A 117 -13.66 -20.10 -0.33
N ALA A 118 -12.79 -19.20 -0.80
CA ALA A 118 -11.64 -18.73 -0.04
C ALA A 118 -12.02 -17.58 0.91
N LEU A 119 -11.44 -17.59 2.12
CA LEU A 119 -11.58 -16.51 3.09
C LEU A 119 -10.20 -16.07 3.59
N SER A 120 -9.90 -14.80 3.44
CA SER A 120 -8.67 -14.19 3.97
C SER A 120 -8.97 -13.27 5.15
N ARG A 121 -7.99 -13.14 6.06
CA ARG A 121 -8.00 -12.15 7.15
C ARG A 121 -6.65 -11.45 7.22
N VAL A 122 -6.68 -10.13 7.24
CA VAL A 122 -5.49 -9.31 7.51
C VAL A 122 -5.73 -8.48 8.77
N VAL A 123 -4.70 -8.39 9.62
CA VAL A 123 -4.68 -7.54 10.83
C VAL A 123 -3.42 -6.69 10.78
N ILE A 124 -3.57 -5.37 10.93
CA ILE A 124 -2.47 -4.40 10.86
C ILE A 124 -2.38 -3.62 12.17
N ASP A 125 -1.16 -3.47 12.69
CA ASP A 125 -0.80 -2.52 13.76
C ASP A 125 0.30 -1.57 13.23
N PHE A 126 -0.01 -0.27 13.16
CA PHE A 126 1.01 0.77 12.95
C PHE A 126 1.87 0.98 14.20
N SER A 127 2.61 -0.05 14.59
CA SER A 127 3.31 -0.16 15.88
C SER A 127 4.68 0.52 15.92
N GLY A 128 5.30 0.71 14.75
CA GLY A 128 6.71 1.09 14.63
C GLY A 128 7.69 -0.08 14.79
N ARG A 129 7.21 -1.31 14.98
CA ARG A 129 8.02 -2.53 15.00
C ARG A 129 7.67 -3.38 13.77
N PRO A 130 8.62 -3.69 12.87
CA PRO A 130 8.36 -4.53 11.72
C PRO A 130 8.11 -5.98 12.16
N GLY A 131 7.16 -6.64 11.51
CA GLY A 131 6.84 -8.04 11.73
C GLY A 131 5.73 -8.50 10.80
N LEU A 132 5.81 -9.75 10.37
CA LEU A 132 4.82 -10.43 9.52
C LEU A 132 4.60 -11.83 10.09
N VAL A 133 3.33 -12.20 10.26
CA VAL A 133 2.92 -13.58 10.50
C VAL A 133 1.97 -13.91 9.35
N MET A 134 2.38 -14.85 8.51
CA MET A 134 1.62 -15.29 7.34
C MET A 134 1.26 -16.77 7.54
N ASP A 135 -0.04 -17.05 7.54
CA ASP A 135 -0.59 -18.38 7.61
C ASP A 135 -1.44 -18.61 6.35
N VAL A 136 -0.76 -18.74 5.22
CA VAL A 136 -1.36 -18.92 3.89
C VAL A 136 -0.75 -20.17 3.26
N PRO A 137 -1.54 -21.23 3.05
CA PRO A 137 -1.03 -22.43 2.39
C PRO A 137 -1.02 -22.25 0.86
N PHE A 138 0.17 -22.09 0.28
CA PHE A 138 0.35 -22.10 -1.17
C PHE A 138 0.24 -23.53 -1.72
N LYS A 139 -0.80 -23.78 -2.52
CA LYS A 139 -1.08 -25.10 -3.10
C LYS A 139 -0.61 -25.24 -4.55
N ALA A 140 -0.47 -24.13 -5.25
CA ALA A 140 0.08 -24.05 -6.60
C ALA A 140 1.51 -23.51 -6.53
N SER A 141 2.34 -23.87 -7.50
CA SER A 141 3.67 -23.25 -7.66
C SER A 141 3.58 -21.90 -8.37
N MET A 142 2.62 -21.71 -9.28
CA MET A 142 2.49 -20.51 -10.11
C MET A 142 1.04 -20.05 -10.19
N ILE A 143 0.83 -18.73 -10.31
CA ILE A 143 -0.43 -18.10 -10.65
C ILE A 143 -0.20 -17.19 -11.86
N GLY A 144 -0.56 -17.68 -13.05
CA GLY A 144 -0.12 -17.04 -14.29
C GLY A 144 1.40 -17.07 -14.42
N THR A 145 2.03 -15.89 -14.47
CA THR A 145 3.49 -15.73 -14.51
C THR A 145 4.12 -15.39 -13.15
N LEU A 146 3.31 -15.30 -12.09
CA LEU A 146 3.79 -15.03 -10.74
C LEU A 146 4.04 -16.35 -10.01
N ASP A 147 5.24 -16.54 -9.45
CA ASP A 147 5.50 -17.64 -8.51
C ASP A 147 4.68 -17.41 -7.24
N ALA A 148 3.90 -18.42 -6.84
CA ALA A 148 3.01 -18.31 -5.70
C ALA A 148 3.77 -18.04 -4.39
N GLN A 149 5.05 -18.41 -4.30
CA GLN A 149 5.90 -18.16 -3.14
C GLN A 149 6.35 -16.69 -3.01
N LEU A 150 6.12 -15.87 -4.04
CA LEU A 150 6.41 -14.42 -4.03
C LEU A 150 5.25 -13.57 -3.48
N VAL A 151 4.12 -14.19 -3.13
CA VAL A 151 2.92 -13.54 -2.58
C VAL A 151 3.04 -13.26 -1.09
#